data_AF-A0A640KJ31-F1
#
_entry.id   AF-A0A640KJ31-F1
#
_cell.length_a   1.000
_cell.length_b   1.000
_cell.length_c   1.000
_cell.angle_alpha   90.00
_cell.angle_beta   90.00
_cell.angle_gamma   90.00
#
_symmetry.space_group_name_H-M   'P 1'
#
loop_
_entity.id
_entity.type
_entity.pdbx_description
1 polymer ?
#
loop_
_entity_poly.entity_id
_entity_poly.type
_entity_poly.pdbx_seq_one_letter_code
_entity_poly.pdbx_strand_id
1 'polypeptide(L)'
;MQKTLFDFVRKGTSSSPAAASAVAAADRRRQQSRVSASNEEDTAPPTDSPPRKHIKTHRESSRSRSKSRDRERDHLKGACRDDAIDLDASVSAPLLVPTSSVSEQGGATDWAMQVSHTAARVGAAAPSSPSTVHLKPPQLQPTTSSRWLGSLITNLEWRDFLAPITADSWRGGAFLCIERFLDGEKEKGKVILPPATDIFNAFNSCPFRGLKVVLLGQDPYHDLHQAHGLCFSVLPEVPLPPSLRNIYKELTTDIPGFQAPRHGYLQSWSEQGMLMLNATLTVEAHKANSHSKTSGWTAFTDAVIQRLSQHHPHRLVFLLWGGYAKQKKKLINTGRHTVLESVHPSPLSASRGWFGCHCFSACNEALQSIGHAPMRWQLPLNASLN
;
A
#
# COMPACT_ATOMS: atom_id res chain seq x y z
N MET A 1 28.75 -34.27 46.66
CA MET A 1 28.37 -35.05 47.86
C MET A 1 27.07 -34.49 48.40
N GLN A 2 26.16 -35.33 48.93
CA GLN A 2 25.01 -35.04 49.82
C GLN A 2 23.99 -33.94 49.35
N LYS A 3 22.67 -34.22 49.23
CA LYS A 3 21.63 -34.50 50.26
C LYS A 3 21.30 -33.26 51.12
N THR A 4 20.04 -32.93 51.47
CA THR A 4 18.71 -33.59 51.33
C THR A 4 17.61 -32.49 51.30
N LEU A 5 16.54 -32.57 50.51
CA LEU A 5 15.27 -33.30 50.71
C LEU A 5 14.42 -32.85 51.91
N PHE A 6 13.16 -32.47 51.64
CA PHE A 6 12.05 -32.62 52.58
C PHE A 6 10.74 -32.88 51.81
N ASP A 7 10.18 -34.08 51.94
CA ASP A 7 8.85 -34.46 51.42
C ASP A 7 7.78 -34.34 52.51
N PHE A 8 6.52 -34.14 52.12
CA PHE A 8 5.40 -34.75 52.85
C PHE A 8 4.32 -35.26 51.90
N VAL A 9 3.60 -36.32 52.31
CA VAL A 9 3.14 -37.38 51.38
C VAL A 9 1.68 -37.77 51.57
N ARG A 10 0.87 -37.69 50.48
CA ARG A 10 -0.44 -38.36 50.22
C ARG A 10 -1.55 -38.10 51.28
N LYS A 11 -2.86 -38.17 51.02
CA LYS A 11 -3.74 -38.95 50.12
C LYS A 11 -5.01 -38.10 49.84
N GLY A 12 -5.86 -38.32 48.83
CA GLY A 12 -5.85 -39.36 47.79
C GLY A 12 -6.98 -40.38 47.92
N THR A 13 -8.15 -40.11 47.33
CA THR A 13 -9.19 -41.10 46.94
C THR A 13 -10.10 -40.52 45.85
N SER A 14 -10.57 -41.39 44.95
CA SER A 14 -11.50 -41.08 43.85
C SER A 14 -12.84 -41.78 44.05
N SER A 15 -13.97 -41.13 43.74
CA SER A 15 -15.25 -41.81 43.57
C SER A 15 -16.24 -41.06 42.67
N SER A 16 -16.83 -41.82 41.75
CA SER A 16 -18.05 -41.58 40.97
C SER A 16 -18.85 -42.91 41.10
N PRO A 17 -20.20 -42.99 41.05
CA PRO A 17 -21.04 -42.37 40.01
C PRO A 17 -22.41 -41.83 40.50
N ALA A 18 -23.32 -41.58 39.54
CA ALA A 18 -24.60 -40.90 39.71
C ALA A 18 -25.78 -41.77 40.21
N ALA A 19 -26.79 -41.11 40.79
CA ALA A 19 -28.19 -41.55 40.79
C ALA A 19 -29.16 -40.38 41.09
N ALA A 20 -30.29 -40.32 40.37
CA ALA A 20 -31.65 -39.84 40.75
C ALA A 20 -31.89 -38.51 41.55
N SER A 21 -33.07 -37.85 41.50
CA SER A 21 -34.12 -37.74 40.47
C SER A 21 -35.12 -36.62 40.87
N ALA A 22 -35.79 -36.01 39.89
CA ALA A 22 -37.08 -35.30 39.92
C ALA A 22 -37.52 -34.43 41.14
N VAL A 23 -37.70 -33.13 40.88
CA VAL A 23 -38.94 -32.39 41.22
C VAL A 23 -39.39 -31.64 39.96
N ALA A 24 -40.70 -31.51 39.72
CA ALA A 24 -41.26 -31.15 38.42
C ALA A 24 -42.00 -29.80 38.36
N ALA A 25 -41.85 -29.14 37.21
CA ALA A 25 -42.88 -28.43 36.43
C ALA A 25 -44.07 -27.73 37.14
N ALA A 26 -43.93 -26.41 37.32
CA ALA A 26 -44.95 -25.39 37.05
C ALA A 26 -44.19 -24.12 36.57
N ASP A 27 -44.73 -23.19 35.77
CA ASP A 27 -46.13 -22.93 35.39
C ASP A 27 -46.23 -22.55 33.88
N ARG A 28 -47.36 -22.89 33.25
CA ARG A 28 -47.79 -22.37 31.94
C ARG A 28 -49.32 -22.23 31.91
N ARG A 29 -49.79 -21.06 31.45
CA ARG A 29 -51.19 -20.68 31.06
C ARG A 29 -52.08 -20.04 32.15
N ARG A 30 -51.90 -18.73 32.29
CA ARG A 30 -53.01 -17.76 32.13
C ARG A 30 -52.63 -16.78 31.02
N GLN A 31 -53.51 -16.31 30.14
CA GLN A 31 -54.84 -16.80 29.74
C GLN A 31 -55.17 -16.20 28.36
N GLN A 32 -55.84 -16.94 27.46
CA GLN A 32 -56.40 -16.39 26.21
C GLN A 32 -57.92 -16.21 26.37
N SER A 33 -58.49 -15.11 25.88
CA SER A 33 -59.80 -15.01 25.20
C SER A 33 -60.29 -13.56 25.06
N ARG A 34 -61.21 -13.34 24.11
CA ARG A 34 -61.84 -12.06 23.68
C ARG A 34 -60.94 -11.22 22.73
N VAL A 35 -61.18 -11.15 21.41
CA VAL A 35 -62.36 -11.46 20.55
C VAL A 35 -63.57 -10.55 20.87
N SER A 36 -64.15 -9.76 19.96
CA SER A 36 -63.79 -9.33 18.58
C SER A 36 -64.71 -8.17 18.15
N ALA A 37 -64.47 -7.59 16.95
CA ALA A 37 -65.46 -6.88 16.10
C ALA A 37 -65.91 -5.45 16.54
N SER A 38 -66.32 -4.54 15.63
CA SER A 38 -66.17 -4.39 14.16
C SER A 38 -66.71 -3.01 13.67
N ASN A 39 -66.73 -2.76 12.34
CA ASN A 39 -67.40 -1.67 11.59
C ASN A 39 -66.65 -0.29 11.63
N GLU A 40 -66.24 0.33 10.51
CA GLU A 40 -67.00 1.10 9.47
C GLU A 40 -67.42 2.50 9.98
N GLU A 41 -67.51 3.61 9.23
CA GLU A 41 -67.26 4.05 7.83
C GLU A 41 -67.22 5.61 7.84
N ASP A 42 -66.80 6.45 6.87
CA ASP A 42 -66.07 6.36 5.58
C ASP A 42 -65.56 7.80 5.20
N THR A 43 -65.01 7.98 3.98
CA THR A 43 -65.00 9.18 3.11
C THR A 43 -63.72 10.02 3.01
N ALA A 44 -63.49 10.51 1.78
CA ALA A 44 -62.50 11.52 1.36
C ALA A 44 -62.99 12.15 0.04
N PRO A 45 -62.25 13.09 -0.57
CA PRO A 45 -61.86 14.43 -0.11
C PRO A 45 -62.68 15.51 -0.87
N PRO A 46 -62.32 16.81 -0.75
CA PRO A 46 -62.13 17.58 -1.99
C PRO A 46 -60.92 18.54 -2.00
N THR A 47 -60.68 19.11 -3.19
CA THR A 47 -59.64 20.07 -3.57
C THR A 47 -59.96 21.53 -3.21
N ASP A 48 -58.95 22.43 -3.11
CA ASP A 48 -58.87 23.62 -3.99
C ASP A 48 -57.50 24.36 -3.99
N SER A 49 -57.29 25.28 -4.94
CA SER A 49 -56.24 26.32 -5.05
C SER A 49 -56.51 27.24 -6.27
N PRO A 50 -56.03 28.52 -6.36
CA PRO A 50 -55.24 29.34 -5.43
C PRO A 50 -55.92 30.72 -5.17
N PRO A 51 -55.20 31.86 -5.00
CA PRO A 51 -54.81 32.65 -6.18
C PRO A 51 -53.43 33.36 -6.12
N ARG A 52 -53.00 33.94 -7.25
CA ARG A 52 -51.76 34.74 -7.41
C ARG A 52 -52.00 36.24 -7.16
N LYS A 53 -50.94 36.96 -6.74
CA LYS A 53 -50.30 38.10 -7.48
C LYS A 53 -49.26 38.84 -6.62
N HIS A 54 -48.06 39.08 -7.17
CA HIS A 54 -47.63 40.44 -7.55
C HIS A 54 -46.36 40.43 -8.41
N ILE A 55 -46.29 41.36 -9.36
CA ILE A 55 -45.12 41.65 -10.21
C ILE A 55 -44.61 43.05 -9.82
N LYS A 56 -43.29 43.24 -9.81
CA LYS A 56 -42.65 44.54 -10.09
C LYS A 56 -41.31 44.32 -10.81
N THR A 57 -40.93 45.30 -11.63
CA THR A 57 -39.84 45.26 -12.61
C THR A 57 -38.84 46.39 -12.39
N HIS A 58 -37.78 46.43 -13.21
CA HIS A 58 -36.66 47.38 -13.21
C HIS A 58 -35.64 47.18 -12.06
N ARG A 59 -34.36 47.58 -12.22
CA ARG A 59 -33.72 48.34 -13.30
C ARG A 59 -32.28 47.90 -13.51
N GLU A 60 -31.76 48.07 -14.73
CA GLU A 60 -30.32 48.11 -14.96
C GLU A 60 -29.70 49.37 -14.34
N SER A 61 -28.47 49.27 -13.81
CA SER A 61 -27.47 50.32 -13.97
C SER A 61 -26.07 49.74 -13.85
N SER A 62 -25.17 50.14 -14.75
CA SER A 62 -23.78 49.72 -14.75
C SER A 62 -22.90 50.67 -13.94
N ARG A 63 -21.84 50.14 -13.31
CA ARG A 63 -20.60 50.90 -13.05
C ARG A 63 -19.42 49.96 -12.82
N SER A 64 -18.23 50.52 -12.98
CA SER A 64 -16.97 49.79 -13.17
C SER A 64 -15.86 50.29 -12.24
N ARG A 65 -14.69 49.63 -12.31
CA ARG A 65 -13.51 49.76 -11.43
C ARG A 65 -13.68 48.96 -10.11
N SER A 66 -12.63 48.38 -9.54
CA SER A 66 -11.19 48.60 -9.80
C SER A 66 -10.42 47.32 -10.17
N LYS A 67 -9.45 47.43 -11.08
CA LYS A 67 -8.40 46.43 -11.34
C LYS A 67 -7.16 46.81 -10.53
N SER A 68 -6.92 46.18 -9.38
CA SER A 68 -5.62 46.20 -8.70
C SER A 68 -5.55 45.16 -7.58
N ARG A 69 -5.08 43.93 -7.90
CA ARG A 69 -4.49 42.93 -6.96
C ARG A 69 -4.05 41.61 -7.63
N ASP A 70 -4.52 41.29 -8.83
CA ASP A 70 -4.10 40.09 -9.56
C ASP A 70 -2.91 40.36 -10.50
N ARG A 71 -1.70 40.36 -9.94
CA ARG A 71 -0.44 40.20 -10.70
C ARG A 71 0.59 39.26 -10.05
N GLU A 72 0.42 38.92 -8.78
CA GLU A 72 1.31 38.03 -8.02
C GLU A 72 0.78 36.58 -7.93
N ARG A 73 -0.41 36.32 -8.50
CA ARG A 73 -1.14 35.04 -8.39
C ARG A 73 -0.89 34.08 -9.57
N ASP A 74 -0.28 34.55 -10.66
CA ASP A 74 -0.16 33.78 -11.92
C ASP A 74 1.18 33.03 -12.07
N HIS A 75 2.29 33.55 -11.51
CA HIS A 75 3.61 32.88 -11.59
C HIS A 75 3.65 31.54 -10.81
N LEU A 76 2.72 31.31 -9.88
CA LEU A 76 2.59 30.06 -9.13
C LEU A 76 1.69 29.01 -9.82
N LYS A 77 0.99 29.36 -10.90
CA LYS A 77 0.06 28.46 -11.61
C LYS A 77 0.59 27.89 -12.92
N GLY A 78 1.70 28.40 -13.44
CA GLY A 78 2.23 28.01 -14.76
C GLY A 78 2.95 26.66 -14.80
N ALA A 79 3.46 26.16 -13.66
CA ALA A 79 4.45 25.07 -13.63
C ALA A 79 3.92 23.67 -13.30
N CYS A 80 2.66 23.55 -12.85
CA CYS A 80 2.05 22.27 -12.46
C CYS A 80 0.66 22.15 -13.12
N ARG A 81 0.62 22.05 -14.45
CA ARG A 81 -0.60 21.72 -15.23
C ARG A 81 -0.57 20.25 -15.62
N ASP A 82 -1.73 19.59 -15.51
CA ASP A 82 -1.93 18.24 -16.03
C ASP A 82 -2.04 18.27 -17.56
N ASP A 83 -0.91 18.14 -18.26
CA ASP A 83 -0.94 17.76 -19.68
C ASP A 83 -1.36 16.29 -19.79
N ALA A 84 -2.60 16.09 -20.24
CA ALA A 84 -3.15 14.79 -20.59
C ALA A 84 -2.52 14.32 -21.92
N ILE A 85 -1.29 13.82 -21.85
CA ILE A 85 -0.58 13.26 -23.00
C ILE A 85 -1.22 11.93 -23.40
N ASP A 86 -1.59 11.83 -24.67
CA ASP A 86 -2.26 10.67 -25.26
C ASP A 86 -1.35 9.44 -25.27
N LEU A 87 -1.94 8.24 -25.28
CA LEU A 87 -1.26 6.99 -24.95
C LEU A 87 -1.27 5.98 -26.11
N ASP A 88 -0.97 6.45 -27.31
CA ASP A 88 -0.55 5.60 -28.43
C ASP A 88 0.78 6.10 -29.04
N ALA A 89 1.80 5.25 -28.90
CA ALA A 89 3.11 5.40 -29.52
C ALA A 89 3.75 4.00 -29.62
N SER A 90 3.24 3.17 -30.53
CA SER A 90 3.82 1.85 -30.80
C SER A 90 5.24 1.96 -31.39
N VAL A 91 6.24 1.52 -30.61
CA VAL A 91 7.65 1.47 -31.05
C VAL A 91 8.04 0.03 -31.38
N SER A 92 7.75 -0.39 -32.60
CA SER A 92 8.20 -1.67 -33.16
C SER A 92 9.65 -1.57 -33.63
N ALA A 93 10.60 -2.08 -32.83
CA ALA A 93 11.98 -2.29 -33.26
C ALA A 93 12.15 -3.73 -33.80
N PRO A 94 12.67 -3.93 -35.03
CA PRO A 94 12.84 -5.26 -35.60
C PRO A 94 14.02 -6.01 -34.98
N LEU A 95 13.84 -7.31 -34.73
CA LEU A 95 14.93 -8.22 -34.36
C LEU A 95 15.74 -8.66 -35.59
N LEU A 96 17.05 -8.79 -35.43
CA LEU A 96 17.93 -9.26 -36.51
C LEU A 96 17.76 -10.76 -36.78
N VAL A 97 17.96 -11.16 -38.03
CA VAL A 97 18.17 -12.55 -38.45
C VAL A 97 19.45 -12.63 -39.30
N PRO A 98 20.54 -13.23 -38.79
CA PRO A 98 21.67 -13.63 -39.61
C PRO A 98 21.45 -15.07 -40.12
N THR A 99 21.39 -15.25 -41.44
CA THR A 99 21.37 -16.58 -42.06
C THR A 99 22.78 -17.14 -42.21
N SER A 100 23.03 -18.35 -41.71
CA SER A 100 24.15 -19.17 -42.20
C SER A 100 23.83 -20.66 -42.10
N SER A 101 24.01 -21.37 -43.21
CA SER A 101 23.89 -22.82 -43.33
C SER A 101 25.27 -23.43 -43.58
N VAL A 102 25.66 -24.45 -42.83
CA VAL A 102 26.50 -25.58 -43.27
C VAL A 102 26.13 -26.79 -42.41
N SER A 103 26.28 -28.00 -42.96
CA SER A 103 25.82 -29.27 -42.40
C SER A 103 26.97 -30.16 -41.88
N GLU A 104 26.63 -30.93 -40.84
CA GLU A 104 27.00 -32.35 -40.63
C GLU A 104 28.38 -32.81 -40.08
N GLN A 105 28.28 -33.98 -39.42
CA GLN A 105 29.27 -35.04 -39.20
C GLN A 105 30.54 -34.78 -38.34
N GLY A 106 30.42 -35.14 -37.05
CA GLY A 106 31.01 -36.41 -36.56
C GLY A 106 32.46 -36.42 -36.04
N GLY A 107 32.76 -37.45 -35.24
CA GLY A 107 34.11 -37.79 -34.78
C GLY A 107 34.40 -37.41 -33.31
N ALA A 108 34.89 -38.40 -32.54
CA ALA A 108 35.40 -38.20 -31.19
C ALA A 108 36.79 -38.85 -31.07
N THR A 109 37.72 -38.22 -30.35
CA THR A 109 38.90 -38.85 -29.76
C THR A 109 39.51 -37.96 -28.67
N ASP A 110 40.01 -38.58 -27.59
CA ASP A 110 40.97 -37.96 -26.68
C ASP A 110 42.31 -37.69 -27.37
N TRP A 111 43.02 -36.65 -26.94
CA TRP A 111 44.45 -36.78 -26.59
C TRP A 111 44.90 -35.68 -25.63
N ALA A 112 46.03 -35.91 -24.97
CA ALA A 112 46.47 -35.14 -23.79
C ALA A 112 47.88 -34.52 -23.96
N MET A 113 48.23 -33.64 -23.01
CA MET A 113 49.54 -32.99 -22.87
C MET A 113 49.89 -31.99 -24.01
N GLN A 114 50.89 -31.10 -23.88
CA GLN A 114 51.98 -31.04 -22.90
C GLN A 114 52.40 -29.60 -22.54
N VAL A 115 53.01 -29.42 -21.36
CA VAL A 115 53.59 -28.16 -20.90
C VAL A 115 55.06 -28.07 -21.34
N SER A 116 55.51 -26.89 -21.77
CA SER A 116 56.94 -26.58 -21.94
C SER A 116 57.27 -25.17 -21.43
N HIS A 117 58.18 -25.08 -20.47
CA HIS A 117 58.82 -23.82 -20.06
C HIS A 117 60.10 -23.59 -20.87
N THR A 118 60.32 -22.35 -21.32
CA THR A 118 61.66 -21.78 -21.49
C THR A 118 61.67 -20.35 -20.97
N ALA A 119 62.67 -20.03 -20.13
CA ALA A 119 62.88 -18.69 -19.61
C ALA A 119 64.19 -18.14 -20.16
N ALA A 120 64.16 -16.91 -20.66
CA ALA A 120 65.35 -16.17 -21.10
C ALA A 120 65.33 -14.77 -20.48
N ARG A 121 66.42 -14.40 -19.80
CA ARG A 121 66.64 -13.06 -19.24
C ARG A 121 67.56 -12.27 -20.17
N VAL A 122 67.08 -11.14 -20.67
CA VAL A 122 67.90 -9.99 -21.08
C VAL A 122 67.25 -8.75 -20.45
N GLY A 123 68.04 -7.77 -20.02
CA GLY A 123 67.59 -6.67 -19.16
C GLY A 123 67.55 -5.30 -19.83
N ALA A 124 67.48 -4.27 -18.96
CA ALA A 124 67.62 -2.83 -19.25
C ALA A 124 66.46 -2.12 -19.99
N ALA A 125 65.45 -1.70 -19.23
CA ALA A 125 64.96 -0.31 -19.20
C ALA A 125 64.05 -0.10 -17.98
N ALA A 126 64.10 1.07 -17.35
CA ALA A 126 63.20 1.43 -16.24
C ALA A 126 62.06 2.32 -16.77
N PRO A 127 60.79 1.88 -16.74
CA PRO A 127 59.66 2.75 -16.99
C PRO A 127 59.40 3.65 -15.77
N SER A 128 59.17 4.95 -16.01
CA SER A 128 58.79 5.89 -14.95
C SER A 128 57.42 5.54 -14.35
N SER A 129 57.28 5.72 -13.04
CA SER A 129 56.02 5.45 -12.34
C SER A 129 54.90 6.36 -12.84
N PRO A 130 53.76 5.84 -13.30
CA PRO A 130 52.61 6.66 -13.64
C PRO A 130 52.00 7.22 -12.35
N SER A 131 52.04 8.55 -12.18
CA SER A 131 51.42 9.25 -11.06
C SER A 131 49.95 8.85 -10.93
N THR A 132 49.59 8.19 -9.83
CA THR A 132 48.22 7.71 -9.61
C THR A 132 47.29 8.89 -9.38
N VAL A 133 46.63 9.36 -10.45
CA VAL A 133 45.57 10.36 -10.37
C VAL A 133 44.46 9.79 -9.51
N HIS A 134 44.35 10.29 -8.28
CA HIS A 134 43.32 9.89 -7.34
C HIS A 134 41.98 10.52 -7.79
N LEU A 135 41.35 9.89 -8.79
CA LEU A 135 40.03 10.26 -9.27
C LEU A 135 39.03 10.08 -8.13
N LYS A 136 38.73 11.20 -7.46
CA LYS A 136 37.64 11.30 -6.49
C LYS A 136 36.39 10.69 -7.15
N PRO A 137 35.76 9.67 -6.56
CA PRO A 137 34.60 9.03 -7.18
C PRO A 137 33.52 10.10 -7.45
N PRO A 138 32.84 10.06 -8.61
CA PRO A 138 31.92 11.10 -9.01
C PRO A 138 30.85 11.27 -7.94
N GLN A 139 30.84 12.43 -7.29
CA GLN A 139 29.79 12.74 -6.33
C GLN A 139 28.50 12.91 -7.11
N LEU A 140 27.61 11.91 -7.05
CA LEU A 140 26.25 12.05 -7.56
C LEU A 140 25.63 13.28 -6.88
N GLN A 141 25.41 14.34 -7.66
CA GLN A 141 24.60 15.44 -7.19
C GLN A 141 23.17 14.94 -6.99
N PRO A 142 22.42 15.46 -6.01
CA PRO A 142 21.01 15.10 -5.84
C PRO A 142 20.27 15.33 -7.16
N THR A 143 19.61 14.31 -7.67
CA THR A 143 18.81 14.42 -8.91
C THR A 143 17.50 15.19 -8.69
N THR A 144 17.21 15.56 -7.43
CA THR A 144 16.04 16.31 -6.98
C THR A 144 16.46 17.57 -6.24
N SER A 145 15.77 18.68 -6.48
CA SER A 145 15.90 19.95 -5.73
C SER A 145 14.85 20.09 -4.62
N SER A 146 14.08 19.04 -4.33
CA SER A 146 13.26 18.89 -3.13
C SER A 146 14.06 19.22 -1.87
N ARG A 147 13.55 20.14 -1.05
CA ARG A 147 14.20 20.64 0.16
C ARG A 147 14.10 19.67 1.33
N TRP A 148 13.02 18.89 1.38
CA TRP A 148 12.73 17.98 2.50
C TRP A 148 12.00 16.71 2.10
N LEU A 149 11.15 16.72 1.07
CA LEU A 149 10.33 15.55 0.73
C LEU A 149 11.19 14.35 0.29
N GLY A 150 12.20 14.58 -0.54
CA GLY A 150 13.11 13.53 -1.04
C GLY A 150 14.03 12.94 0.04
N SER A 151 14.36 13.69 1.10
CA SER A 151 15.25 13.20 2.17
C SER A 151 14.54 12.29 3.19
N LEU A 152 13.20 12.27 3.18
CA LEU A 152 12.37 11.37 3.99
C LEU A 152 12.37 9.92 3.49
N ILE A 153 12.92 9.63 2.29
CA ILE A 153 13.20 8.27 1.84
C ILE A 153 14.59 7.89 2.38
N THR A 154 14.61 7.36 3.61
CA THR A 154 15.84 7.11 4.38
C THR A 154 16.49 5.77 4.04
N ASN A 155 15.72 4.79 3.56
CA ASN A 155 16.28 3.54 3.05
C ASN A 155 17.03 3.78 1.73
N LEU A 156 18.34 3.54 1.72
CA LEU A 156 19.20 3.83 0.58
C LEU A 156 18.83 3.04 -0.69
N GLU A 157 18.48 1.76 -0.56
CA GLU A 157 18.11 0.94 -1.72
C GLU A 157 16.83 1.44 -2.39
N TRP A 158 15.83 1.83 -1.59
CA TRP A 158 14.62 2.46 -2.08
C TRP A 158 14.87 3.83 -2.68
N ARG A 159 15.69 4.67 -2.04
CA ARG A 159 16.03 6.01 -2.54
C ARG A 159 16.72 5.93 -3.90
N ASP A 160 17.69 5.02 -4.04
CA ASP A 160 18.44 4.84 -5.28
C ASP A 160 17.56 4.16 -6.36
N PHE A 161 16.67 3.24 -5.99
CA PHE A 161 15.67 2.67 -6.90
C PHE A 161 14.67 3.73 -7.40
N LEU A 162 14.17 4.58 -6.50
CA LEU A 162 13.16 5.61 -6.77
C LEU A 162 13.72 6.91 -7.37
N ALA A 163 15.06 7.07 -7.43
CA ALA A 163 15.71 8.29 -7.90
C ALA A 163 15.19 8.84 -9.25
N PRO A 164 14.83 8.03 -10.27
CA PRO A 164 14.24 8.53 -11.52
C PRO A 164 12.77 8.96 -11.44
N ILE A 165 12.10 8.78 -10.30
CA ILE A 165 10.75 9.28 -10.01
C ILE A 165 10.81 10.51 -9.09
N THR A 166 11.78 10.58 -8.17
CA THR A 166 11.99 11.77 -7.33
C THR A 166 12.76 12.89 -8.03
N ALA A 167 13.46 12.59 -9.14
CA ALA A 167 14.27 13.54 -9.88
C ALA A 167 13.46 14.70 -10.49
N ASP A 168 14.09 15.87 -10.63
CA ASP A 168 13.47 17.06 -11.20
C ASP A 168 13.07 16.91 -12.68
N SER A 169 13.72 15.99 -13.41
CA SER A 169 13.32 15.63 -14.77
C SER A 169 12.03 14.80 -14.84
N TRP A 170 11.60 14.18 -13.74
CA TRP A 170 10.38 13.38 -13.71
C TRP A 170 9.14 14.27 -13.85
N ARG A 171 8.46 14.14 -15.00
CA ARG A 171 7.25 14.90 -15.36
C ARG A 171 7.41 16.42 -15.16
N GLY A 172 8.58 16.98 -15.49
CA GLY A 172 8.83 18.42 -15.42
C GLY A 172 8.89 18.99 -14.00
N GLY A 173 9.39 18.20 -13.04
CA GLY A 173 9.50 18.61 -11.63
C GLY A 173 8.27 18.28 -10.79
N ALA A 174 7.47 17.29 -11.21
CA ALA A 174 6.21 16.97 -10.52
C ALA A 174 6.43 16.55 -9.06
N PHE A 175 7.54 15.89 -8.70
CA PHE A 175 7.87 15.57 -7.30
C PHE A 175 8.08 16.83 -6.45
N LEU A 176 8.68 17.88 -7.02
CA LEU A 176 8.80 19.20 -6.38
C LEU A 176 7.45 19.94 -6.32
N CYS A 177 6.54 19.74 -7.28
CA CYS A 177 5.15 20.21 -7.17
C CYS A 177 4.44 19.58 -5.93
N ILE A 178 4.70 18.31 -5.60
CA ILE A 178 4.16 17.66 -4.39
C ILE A 178 4.67 18.34 -3.12
N GLU A 179 5.99 18.58 -2.99
CA GLU A 179 6.57 19.28 -1.84
C GLU A 179 5.95 20.68 -1.67
N ARG A 180 5.91 21.46 -2.74
CA ARG A 180 5.37 22.84 -2.74
C ARG A 180 3.87 22.88 -2.45
N PHE A 181 3.12 21.84 -2.83
CA PHE A 181 1.73 21.68 -2.42
C PHE A 181 1.62 21.49 -0.90
N LEU A 182 2.42 20.58 -0.31
CA LEU A 182 2.37 20.29 1.12
C LEU A 182 2.82 21.49 1.98
N ASP A 183 3.88 22.18 1.57
CA ASP A 183 4.30 23.45 2.17
C ASP A 183 3.17 24.47 2.11
N GLY A 184 2.60 24.68 0.93
CA GLY A 184 1.51 25.64 0.72
C GLY A 184 0.21 25.27 1.44
N GLU A 185 -0.07 24.01 1.75
CA GLU A 185 -1.21 23.61 2.59
C GLU A 185 -0.92 23.87 4.09
N LYS A 186 0.32 23.61 4.54
CA LYS A 186 0.78 23.91 5.90
C LYS A 186 0.79 25.42 6.19
N GLU A 187 1.19 26.24 5.22
CA GLU A 187 1.13 27.71 5.28
C GLU A 187 -0.29 28.25 5.47
N LYS A 188 -1.32 27.52 5.01
CA LYS A 188 -2.74 27.84 5.24
C LYS A 188 -3.23 27.40 6.63
N GLY A 189 -2.35 26.93 7.51
CA GLY A 189 -2.68 26.43 8.84
C GLY A 189 -3.33 25.04 8.87
N LYS A 190 -3.24 24.26 7.78
CA LYS A 190 -3.82 22.91 7.72
C LYS A 190 -2.97 21.90 8.49
N VAL A 191 -3.63 21.03 9.25
CA VAL A 191 -3.00 19.83 9.82
C VAL A 191 -3.02 18.74 8.75
N ILE A 192 -1.83 18.34 8.30
CA ILE A 192 -1.62 17.28 7.32
C ILE A 192 -1.13 16.01 8.02
N LEU A 193 -1.65 14.86 7.59
CA LEU A 193 -1.35 13.53 8.12
C LEU A 193 -0.85 12.61 7.00
N PRO A 194 -0.01 11.60 7.27
CA PRO A 194 0.64 11.33 8.56
C PRO A 194 1.74 12.38 8.86
N PRO A 195 2.42 12.32 10.03
CA PRO A 195 3.62 13.13 10.28
C PRO A 195 4.66 13.00 9.16
N ALA A 196 5.47 14.05 8.94
CA ALA A 196 6.39 14.11 7.79
C ALA A 196 7.37 12.91 7.74
N THR A 197 7.90 12.49 8.88
CA THR A 197 8.73 11.29 9.06
C THR A 197 8.12 10.00 8.50
N ASP A 198 6.79 9.94 8.47
CA ASP A 198 6.03 8.72 8.25
C ASP A 198 5.52 8.63 6.80
N ILE A 199 5.55 9.72 6.02
CA ILE A 199 5.02 9.79 4.64
C ILE A 199 5.55 8.64 3.76
N PHE A 200 6.81 8.24 3.97
CA PHE A 200 7.46 7.16 3.24
C PHE A 200 7.78 5.92 4.10
N ASN A 201 7.11 5.73 5.25
CA ASN A 201 7.32 4.54 6.11
C ASN A 201 7.15 3.22 5.33
N ALA A 202 6.23 3.15 4.37
CA ALA A 202 6.04 1.97 3.50
C ALA A 202 7.29 1.58 2.69
N PHE A 203 8.18 2.53 2.37
CA PHE A 203 9.48 2.25 1.76
C PHE A 203 10.57 2.08 2.83
N ASN A 204 10.58 2.92 3.87
CA ASN A 204 11.64 2.91 4.88
C ASN A 204 11.65 1.62 5.72
N SER A 205 10.48 1.02 5.99
CA SER A 205 10.32 -0.23 6.76
C SER A 205 10.30 -1.51 5.92
N CYS A 206 9.97 -1.42 4.62
CA CYS A 206 10.00 -2.58 3.73
C CYS A 206 11.44 -2.83 3.22
N PRO A 207 12.09 -3.96 3.52
CA PRO A 207 13.40 -4.26 2.96
C PRO A 207 13.31 -4.39 1.44
N PHE A 208 14.05 -3.58 0.68
CA PHE A 208 13.96 -3.54 -0.79
C PHE A 208 14.24 -4.91 -1.43
N ARG A 209 15.40 -5.53 -1.12
CA ARG A 209 15.72 -6.91 -1.55
C ARG A 209 14.81 -7.99 -0.94
N GLY A 210 14.03 -7.66 0.09
CA GLY A 210 13.06 -8.57 0.69
C GLY A 210 11.65 -8.46 0.09
N LEU A 211 11.38 -7.43 -0.72
CA LEU A 211 10.06 -7.13 -1.26
C LEU A 211 9.52 -8.30 -2.10
N LYS A 212 8.36 -8.80 -1.67
CA LYS A 212 7.68 -9.97 -2.26
C LYS A 212 6.16 -9.78 -2.39
N VAL A 213 5.54 -8.95 -1.55
CA VAL A 213 4.11 -8.57 -1.63
C VAL A 213 3.95 -7.06 -1.77
N VAL A 214 2.99 -6.62 -2.58
CA VAL A 214 2.54 -5.21 -2.65
C VAL A 214 1.04 -5.17 -2.35
N LEU A 215 0.62 -4.36 -1.37
CA LEU A 215 -0.79 -4.11 -1.04
C LEU A 215 -1.12 -2.64 -1.28
N LEU A 216 -2.19 -2.38 -2.03
CA LEU A 216 -2.61 -1.02 -2.38
C LEU A 216 -3.82 -0.54 -1.56
N GLY A 217 -3.66 0.59 -0.89
CA GLY A 217 -4.73 1.40 -0.31
C GLY A 217 -5.04 2.67 -1.12
N GLN A 218 -6.01 3.46 -0.66
CA GLN A 218 -6.48 4.66 -1.37
C GLN A 218 -5.79 5.93 -0.83
N ASP A 219 -6.19 6.37 0.36
CA ASP A 219 -5.63 7.51 1.09
C ASP A 219 -5.31 7.12 2.55
N PRO A 220 -4.48 7.89 3.28
CA PRO A 220 -4.17 7.60 4.67
C PRO A 220 -5.39 7.85 5.55
N TYR A 221 -5.41 7.20 6.72
CA TYR A 221 -6.37 7.55 7.75
C TYR A 221 -6.26 9.03 8.17
N HIS A 222 -7.41 9.69 8.32
CA HIS A 222 -7.48 11.15 8.46
C HIS A 222 -7.63 11.66 9.89
N ASP A 223 -7.73 10.80 10.90
CA ASP A 223 -7.81 11.24 12.29
C ASP A 223 -6.43 11.34 12.93
N LEU A 224 -6.29 12.27 13.88
CA LEU A 224 -5.02 12.56 14.54
C LEU A 224 -4.47 11.30 15.23
N HIS A 225 -3.16 11.07 15.10
CA HIS A 225 -2.45 9.90 15.61
C HIS A 225 -2.96 8.53 15.07
N GLN A 226 -3.72 8.52 13.97
CA GLN A 226 -4.20 7.28 13.35
C GLN A 226 -3.22 6.73 12.30
N ALA A 227 -2.88 7.51 11.27
CA ALA A 227 -2.00 7.08 10.18
C ALA A 227 -0.50 7.21 10.52
N HIS A 228 0.29 6.23 10.09
CA HIS A 228 1.77 6.22 10.14
C HIS A 228 2.40 5.70 8.83
N GLY A 229 1.82 6.06 7.69
CA GLY A 229 2.41 5.81 6.36
C GLY A 229 2.21 4.43 5.73
N LEU A 230 1.64 3.45 6.44
CA LEU A 230 1.26 2.15 5.87
C LEU A 230 -0.24 2.10 5.56
N CYS A 231 -0.65 1.50 4.44
CA CYS A 231 -2.06 1.28 4.12
C CYS A 231 -2.72 0.31 5.11
N PHE A 232 -3.99 0.55 5.46
CA PHE A 232 -4.80 -0.19 6.45
C PHE A 232 -4.27 -0.26 7.90
N SER A 233 -3.03 0.14 8.17
CA SER A 233 -2.42 0.14 9.50
C SER A 233 -2.77 1.38 10.31
N VAL A 234 -2.79 1.25 11.63
CA VAL A 234 -2.87 2.36 12.59
C VAL A 234 -1.85 2.23 13.71
N LEU A 235 -1.51 3.33 14.38
CA LEU A 235 -0.63 3.29 15.55
C LEU A 235 -1.20 2.42 16.70
N PRO A 236 -0.38 1.97 17.66
CA PRO A 236 -0.83 1.30 18.89
C PRO A 236 -1.86 2.14 19.67
N GLU A 237 -2.65 1.48 20.50
CA GLU A 237 -3.80 2.03 21.25
C GLU A 237 -4.93 2.68 20.42
N VAL A 238 -4.76 2.87 19.11
CA VAL A 238 -5.82 3.36 18.22
C VAL A 238 -6.88 2.26 17.98
N PRO A 239 -8.19 2.55 18.15
CA PRO A 239 -9.25 1.59 17.89
C PRO A 239 -9.23 1.05 16.45
N LEU A 240 -9.29 -0.27 16.31
CA LEU A 240 -9.26 -0.98 15.01
C LEU A 240 -10.27 -0.38 14.00
N PRO A 241 -9.83 0.18 12.86
CA PRO A 241 -10.73 0.69 11.83
C PRO A 241 -11.67 -0.38 11.27
N PRO A 242 -12.87 -0.03 10.77
CA PRO A 242 -13.86 -1.02 10.34
C PRO A 242 -13.35 -2.00 9.26
N SER A 243 -12.53 -1.51 8.31
CA SER A 243 -11.86 -2.37 7.32
C SER A 243 -10.87 -3.34 7.96
N LEU A 244 -10.07 -2.89 8.93
CA LEU A 244 -9.07 -3.73 9.59
C LEU A 244 -9.71 -4.82 10.46
N ARG A 245 -10.84 -4.51 11.12
CA ARG A 245 -11.65 -5.52 11.81
C ARG A 245 -12.16 -6.61 10.88
N ASN A 246 -12.43 -6.30 9.60
CA ASN A 246 -12.84 -7.29 8.60
C ASN A 246 -11.64 -8.03 7.99
N ILE A 247 -10.46 -7.40 7.89
CA ILE A 247 -9.20 -8.07 7.56
C ILE A 247 -8.85 -9.14 8.61
N TYR A 248 -8.91 -8.81 9.90
CA TYR A 248 -8.62 -9.77 10.97
C TYR A 248 -9.65 -10.91 11.04
N LYS A 249 -10.94 -10.65 10.73
CA LYS A 249 -11.95 -11.72 10.60
C LYS A 249 -11.57 -12.71 9.49
N GLU A 250 -11.25 -12.22 8.30
CA GLU A 250 -10.86 -13.06 7.16
C GLU A 250 -9.59 -13.85 7.47
N LEU A 251 -8.56 -13.22 8.06
CA LEU A 251 -7.36 -13.91 8.52
C LEU A 251 -7.63 -15.02 9.53
N THR A 252 -8.63 -14.85 10.41
CA THR A 252 -9.03 -15.87 11.40
C THR A 252 -9.69 -17.09 10.74
N THR A 253 -10.34 -16.92 9.59
CA THR A 253 -10.95 -18.02 8.81
C THR A 253 -10.05 -18.58 7.71
N ASP A 254 -9.05 -17.82 7.26
CA ASP A 254 -8.17 -18.16 6.13
C ASP A 254 -6.82 -18.75 6.57
N ILE A 255 -6.26 -18.30 7.70
CA ILE A 255 -4.92 -18.71 8.17
C ILE A 255 -5.05 -19.57 9.44
N PRO A 256 -4.76 -20.88 9.37
CA PRO A 256 -4.86 -21.78 10.52
C PRO A 256 -4.04 -21.29 11.73
N GLY A 257 -4.71 -21.16 12.87
CA GLY A 257 -4.09 -20.72 14.13
C GLY A 257 -3.87 -19.21 14.25
N PHE A 258 -4.31 -18.39 13.29
CA PHE A 258 -4.26 -16.93 13.42
C PHE A 258 -5.10 -16.43 14.61
N GLN A 259 -4.50 -15.54 15.39
CA GLN A 259 -5.11 -14.85 16.52
C GLN A 259 -5.07 -13.34 16.28
N ALA A 260 -6.23 -12.73 16.13
CA ALA A 260 -6.37 -11.30 15.91
C ALA A 260 -5.86 -10.50 17.14
N PRO A 261 -4.87 -9.61 16.99
CA PRO A 261 -4.43 -8.74 18.07
C PRO A 261 -5.47 -7.65 18.37
N ARG A 262 -5.33 -6.99 19.52
CA ARG A 262 -6.21 -5.88 19.91
C ARG A 262 -5.81 -4.54 19.28
N HIS A 263 -4.59 -4.41 18.76
CA HIS A 263 -4.05 -3.23 18.09
C HIS A 263 -4.12 -3.34 16.55
N GLY A 264 -4.09 -2.19 15.87
CA GLY A 264 -4.08 -2.11 14.41
C GLY A 264 -2.72 -1.88 13.76
N TYR A 265 -1.63 -2.02 14.51
CA TYR A 265 -0.27 -1.80 14.03
C TYR A 265 0.26 -2.99 13.21
N LEU A 266 0.52 -2.75 11.92
CA LEU A 266 0.89 -3.76 10.91
C LEU A 266 2.36 -3.70 10.47
N GLN A 267 3.21 -2.92 11.15
CA GLN A 267 4.61 -2.68 10.79
C GLN A 267 5.40 -3.99 10.50
N SER A 268 5.19 -5.01 11.33
CA SER A 268 5.82 -6.34 11.17
C SER A 268 5.40 -7.15 9.94
N TRP A 269 4.40 -6.71 9.16
CA TRP A 269 4.19 -7.23 7.80
C TRP A 269 5.10 -6.51 6.80
N SER A 270 5.29 -5.19 6.93
CA SER A 270 6.16 -4.44 6.01
C SER A 270 7.62 -4.88 6.11
N GLU A 271 8.10 -5.08 7.35
CA GLU A 271 9.42 -5.64 7.69
C GLU A 271 9.69 -7.02 7.05
N GLN A 272 8.65 -7.80 6.73
CA GLN A 272 8.76 -9.10 6.04
C GLN A 272 8.87 -8.99 4.52
N GLY A 273 8.89 -7.78 3.95
CA GLY A 273 8.91 -7.55 2.50
C GLY A 273 7.52 -7.27 1.91
N MET A 274 6.66 -6.54 2.64
CA MET A 274 5.34 -6.12 2.17
C MET A 274 5.28 -4.60 1.99
N LEU A 275 5.23 -4.13 0.74
CA LEU A 275 5.02 -2.72 0.45
C LEU A 275 3.54 -2.37 0.66
N MET A 276 3.24 -1.66 1.74
CA MET A 276 1.87 -1.29 2.16
C MET A 276 1.55 0.14 1.71
N LEU A 277 1.36 0.34 0.40
CA LEU A 277 1.32 1.65 -0.26
C LEU A 277 -0.12 2.18 -0.41
N ASN A 278 -0.40 3.40 0.07
CA ASN A 278 -1.59 4.15 -0.36
C ASN A 278 -1.30 4.88 -1.69
N ALA A 279 -2.31 5.09 -2.55
CA ALA A 279 -2.13 5.88 -3.77
C ALA A 279 -2.04 7.40 -3.51
N THR A 280 -2.58 7.87 -2.39
CA THR A 280 -2.31 9.21 -1.84
C THR A 280 -1.50 9.03 -0.56
N LEU A 281 -0.34 9.69 -0.40
CA LEU A 281 0.52 9.51 0.78
C LEU A 281 0.26 10.50 1.91
N THR A 282 -0.63 11.47 1.71
CA THR A 282 -1.03 12.45 2.74
C THR A 282 -2.52 12.76 2.66
N VAL A 283 -3.09 13.32 3.73
CA VAL A 283 -4.48 13.79 3.82
C VAL A 283 -4.57 14.98 4.78
N GLU A 284 -5.59 15.82 4.63
CA GLU A 284 -5.92 16.88 5.60
C GLU A 284 -6.75 16.28 6.74
N ALA A 285 -6.45 16.66 7.98
CA ALA A 285 -7.12 16.09 9.16
C ALA A 285 -8.66 16.16 9.05
N HIS A 286 -9.29 15.03 9.36
CA HIS A 286 -10.73 14.76 9.30
C HIS A 286 -11.39 14.94 7.91
N LYS A 287 -10.60 14.98 6.83
CA LYS A 287 -11.09 15.18 5.45
C LYS A 287 -10.58 14.10 4.50
N ALA A 288 -11.20 12.92 4.56
CA ALA A 288 -10.96 11.82 3.63
C ALA A 288 -10.82 12.30 2.17
N ASN A 289 -9.82 11.79 1.46
CA ASN A 289 -9.53 12.06 0.06
C ASN A 289 -9.22 13.53 -0.31
N SER A 290 -9.02 14.46 0.64
CA SER A 290 -8.78 15.89 0.36
C SER A 290 -7.60 16.16 -0.59
N HIS A 291 -6.56 15.31 -0.54
CA HIS A 291 -5.34 15.42 -1.34
C HIS A 291 -5.38 14.60 -2.64
N SER A 292 -6.36 13.72 -2.82
CA SER A 292 -6.39 12.67 -3.88
C SER A 292 -6.33 13.20 -5.32
N LYS A 293 -6.82 14.43 -5.54
CA LYS A 293 -6.90 15.11 -6.85
C LYS A 293 -6.02 16.36 -6.96
N THR A 294 -5.36 16.76 -5.88
CA THR A 294 -4.75 18.10 -5.71
C THR A 294 -3.27 18.06 -5.39
N SER A 295 -2.79 16.96 -4.82
CA SER A 295 -1.40 16.82 -4.33
C SER A 295 -0.40 16.30 -5.35
N GLY A 296 -0.85 15.67 -6.44
CA GLY A 296 0.01 14.92 -7.37
C GLY A 296 0.40 13.50 -6.92
N TRP A 297 0.08 13.07 -5.69
CA TRP A 297 0.52 11.77 -5.14
C TRP A 297 0.15 10.57 -6.02
N THR A 298 -1.07 10.52 -6.56
CA THR A 298 -1.53 9.40 -7.41
C THR A 298 -0.62 9.18 -8.61
N ALA A 299 -0.06 10.25 -9.21
CA ALA A 299 0.86 10.14 -10.34
C ALA A 299 2.24 9.59 -9.92
N PHE A 300 2.70 9.94 -8.71
CA PHE A 300 3.92 9.40 -8.11
C PHE A 300 3.76 7.90 -7.81
N THR A 301 2.69 7.51 -7.12
CA THR A 301 2.47 6.10 -6.76
C THR A 301 2.24 5.21 -7.98
N ASP A 302 1.61 5.74 -9.03
CA ASP A 302 1.39 4.98 -10.27
C ASP A 302 2.71 4.76 -11.02
N ALA A 303 3.62 5.74 -11.00
CA ALA A 303 4.98 5.56 -11.49
C ALA A 303 5.78 4.56 -10.63
N VAL A 304 5.59 4.55 -9.30
CA VAL A 304 6.20 3.54 -8.41
C VAL A 304 5.73 2.12 -8.77
N ILE A 305 4.42 1.92 -8.97
CA ILE A 305 3.85 0.60 -9.33
C ILE A 305 4.37 0.13 -10.69
N GLN A 306 4.37 1.01 -11.71
CA GLN A 306 4.95 0.72 -13.03
C GLN A 306 6.44 0.34 -12.92
N ARG A 307 7.22 1.14 -12.19
CA ARG A 307 8.66 0.94 -12.04
C ARG A 307 9.00 -0.32 -11.27
N LEU A 308 8.21 -0.68 -10.24
CA LEU A 308 8.33 -1.98 -9.57
C LEU A 308 8.04 -3.12 -10.55
N SER A 309 6.97 -3.06 -11.33
CA SER A 309 6.66 -4.13 -12.28
C SER A 309 7.68 -4.29 -13.41
N GLN A 310 8.34 -3.21 -13.82
CA GLN A 310 9.34 -3.22 -14.89
C GLN A 310 10.74 -3.57 -14.37
N HIS A 311 11.18 -2.95 -13.26
CA HIS A 311 12.59 -2.91 -12.87
C HIS A 311 12.92 -3.53 -11.51
N HIS A 312 11.94 -3.91 -10.68
CA HIS A 312 12.25 -4.66 -9.46
C HIS A 312 12.90 -6.00 -9.82
N PRO A 313 13.96 -6.48 -9.13
CA PRO A 313 14.59 -7.75 -9.50
C PRO A 313 13.65 -8.95 -9.30
N HIS A 314 12.92 -9.00 -8.19
CA HIS A 314 12.08 -10.13 -7.82
C HIS A 314 10.69 -10.10 -8.47
N ARG A 315 10.13 -11.28 -8.73
CA ARG A 315 8.69 -11.44 -9.04
C ARG A 315 7.89 -11.13 -7.77
N LEU A 316 6.71 -10.53 -7.92
CA LEU A 316 5.91 -10.00 -6.80
C LEU A 316 4.48 -10.52 -6.86
N VAL A 317 3.82 -10.56 -5.70
CA VAL A 317 2.38 -10.74 -5.57
C VAL A 317 1.71 -9.39 -5.24
N PHE A 318 0.84 -8.91 -6.11
CA PHE A 318 0.05 -7.68 -5.89
C PHE A 318 -1.34 -8.02 -5.37
N LEU A 319 -1.73 -7.44 -4.24
CA LEU A 319 -3.04 -7.58 -3.62
C LEU A 319 -3.90 -6.34 -3.95
N LEU A 320 -4.93 -6.52 -4.77
CA LEU A 320 -5.79 -5.45 -5.27
C LEU A 320 -7.22 -5.58 -4.71
N TRP A 321 -7.46 -4.93 -3.57
CA TRP A 321 -8.74 -5.01 -2.85
C TRP A 321 -9.67 -3.86 -3.24
N GLY A 322 -10.75 -4.19 -3.95
CA GLY A 322 -11.77 -3.22 -4.40
C GLY A 322 -11.42 -2.44 -5.67
N GLY A 323 -12.43 -1.78 -6.26
CA GLY A 323 -12.36 -1.19 -7.59
C GLY A 323 -11.22 -0.18 -7.78
N TYR A 324 -10.93 0.66 -6.79
CA TYR A 324 -9.84 1.63 -6.87
C TYR A 324 -8.46 0.97 -7.01
N ALA A 325 -8.18 -0.07 -6.22
CA ALA A 325 -6.94 -0.85 -6.33
C ALA A 325 -6.91 -1.66 -7.64
N LYS A 326 -8.03 -2.29 -8.04
CA LYS A 326 -8.13 -3.05 -9.29
C LYS A 326 -7.84 -2.21 -10.55
N GLN A 327 -8.19 -0.92 -10.55
CA GLN A 327 -7.82 0.01 -11.64
C GLN A 327 -6.30 0.16 -11.83
N LYS A 328 -5.49 -0.17 -10.82
CA LYS A 328 -4.01 -0.15 -10.90
C LYS A 328 -3.43 -1.41 -11.57
N LYS A 329 -4.25 -2.45 -11.86
CA LYS A 329 -3.83 -3.66 -12.59
C LYS A 329 -3.17 -3.35 -13.95
N LYS A 330 -3.63 -2.29 -14.65
CA LYS A 330 -3.05 -1.81 -15.92
C LYS A 330 -1.60 -1.31 -15.82
N LEU A 331 -1.08 -1.13 -14.60
CA LEU A 331 0.30 -0.69 -14.32
C LEU A 331 1.25 -1.87 -14.08
N ILE A 332 0.73 -3.11 -14.09
CA ILE A 332 1.44 -4.32 -13.67
C ILE A 332 1.52 -5.29 -14.86
N ASN A 333 2.73 -5.76 -15.17
CA ASN A 333 2.98 -6.86 -16.09
C ASN A 333 2.53 -8.18 -15.44
N THR A 334 1.29 -8.58 -15.70
CA THR A 334 0.68 -9.82 -15.21
C THR A 334 1.29 -11.10 -15.80
N GLY A 335 2.13 -11.00 -16.84
CA GLY A 335 2.95 -12.13 -17.31
C GLY A 335 4.16 -12.41 -16.41
N ARG A 336 4.60 -11.40 -15.63
CA ARG A 336 5.75 -11.50 -14.72
C ARG A 336 5.31 -11.63 -13.24
N HIS A 337 4.32 -10.85 -12.82
CA HIS A 337 3.87 -10.74 -11.44
C HIS A 337 2.49 -11.36 -11.24
N THR A 338 2.27 -11.98 -10.08
CA THR A 338 0.94 -12.50 -9.71
C THR A 338 0.08 -11.35 -9.21
N VAL A 339 -1.19 -11.31 -9.61
CA VAL A 339 -2.16 -10.29 -9.16
C VAL A 339 -3.38 -11.01 -8.60
N LEU A 340 -3.68 -10.76 -7.32
CA LEU A 340 -4.83 -11.33 -6.60
C LEU A 340 -5.85 -10.21 -6.31
N GLU A 341 -7.08 -10.38 -6.79
CA GLU A 341 -8.08 -9.31 -6.87
C GLU A 341 -9.33 -9.59 -6.03
N SER A 342 -9.40 -9.07 -4.80
CA SER A 342 -10.55 -9.26 -3.90
C SER A 342 -11.51 -8.05 -3.89
N VAL A 343 -12.66 -8.20 -3.23
CA VAL A 343 -13.54 -7.09 -2.85
C VAL A 343 -12.83 -6.23 -1.79
N HIS A 344 -13.31 -5.02 -1.49
CA HIS A 344 -12.70 -4.19 -0.45
C HIS A 344 -13.20 -4.61 0.96
N PRO A 345 -12.33 -4.69 1.99
CA PRO A 345 -12.72 -5.05 3.36
C PRO A 345 -13.65 -4.06 4.09
N SER A 346 -13.96 -2.89 3.50
CA SER A 346 -14.94 -1.95 4.11
C SER A 346 -16.30 -2.62 4.38
N PRO A 347 -17.00 -2.28 5.48
CA PRO A 347 -18.35 -2.76 5.74
C PRO A 347 -19.35 -2.56 4.58
N LEU A 348 -19.15 -1.54 3.74
CA LEU A 348 -19.98 -1.27 2.55
C LEU A 348 -19.89 -2.37 1.47
N SER A 349 -18.87 -3.23 1.54
CA SER A 349 -18.55 -4.22 0.51
C SER A 349 -18.18 -5.60 1.04
N ALA A 350 -17.82 -5.75 2.32
CA ALA A 350 -17.22 -7.00 2.81
C ALA A 350 -18.14 -8.24 2.70
N SER A 351 -19.45 -8.06 2.92
CA SER A 351 -20.45 -9.12 2.74
C SER A 351 -20.68 -9.54 1.28
N ARG A 352 -20.11 -8.81 0.30
CA ARG A 352 -20.26 -9.06 -1.14
C ARG A 352 -19.05 -9.78 -1.76
N GLY A 353 -18.25 -10.47 -0.95
CA GLY A 353 -17.09 -11.27 -1.39
C GLY A 353 -15.73 -10.83 -0.84
N TRP A 354 -15.66 -10.21 0.35
CA TRP A 354 -14.41 -10.15 1.13
C TRP A 354 -14.27 -11.36 2.04
N PHE A 355 -15.35 -11.73 2.74
CA PHE A 355 -15.34 -12.91 3.60
C PHE A 355 -15.37 -14.18 2.75
N GLY A 356 -14.44 -15.10 3.00
CA GLY A 356 -14.24 -16.30 2.18
C GLY A 356 -13.58 -16.00 0.83
N CYS A 357 -12.80 -14.92 0.72
CA CYS A 357 -11.99 -14.64 -0.47
C CYS A 357 -10.62 -15.33 -0.45
N HIS A 358 -10.19 -15.84 0.72
CA HIS A 358 -8.98 -16.64 0.93
C HIS A 358 -7.69 -15.99 0.40
N CYS A 359 -7.62 -14.65 0.46
CA CYS A 359 -6.56 -13.90 -0.20
C CYS A 359 -5.20 -13.92 0.53
N PHE A 360 -5.13 -14.39 1.78
CA PHE A 360 -3.88 -14.48 2.56
C PHE A 360 -3.22 -15.86 2.39
N SER A 361 -4.02 -16.93 2.33
CA SER A 361 -3.55 -18.27 1.95
C SER A 361 -3.11 -18.30 0.48
N ALA A 362 -3.96 -17.83 -0.45
CA ALA A 362 -3.63 -17.73 -1.88
C ALA A 362 -2.40 -16.83 -2.15
N CYS A 363 -2.17 -15.81 -1.31
CA CYS A 363 -0.93 -15.01 -1.39
C CYS A 363 0.31 -15.83 -1.00
N ASN A 364 0.21 -16.68 0.02
CA ASN A 364 1.31 -17.56 0.43
C ASN A 364 1.60 -18.67 -0.59
N GLU A 365 0.56 -19.26 -1.19
CA GLU A 365 0.72 -20.21 -2.30
C GLU A 365 1.37 -19.53 -3.52
N ALA A 366 0.92 -18.33 -3.88
CA ALA A 366 1.51 -17.52 -4.94
C ALA A 366 3.00 -17.23 -4.66
N LEU A 367 3.38 -16.86 -3.43
CA LEU A 367 4.78 -16.65 -3.03
C LEU A 367 5.62 -17.94 -3.17
N GLN A 368 5.11 -19.08 -2.70
CA GLN A 368 5.78 -20.37 -2.78
C GLN A 368 6.02 -20.79 -4.24
N SER A 369 5.02 -20.64 -5.12
CA SER A 369 5.14 -20.97 -6.55
C SER A 369 6.17 -20.13 -7.33
N ILE A 370 6.60 -18.99 -6.77
CA ILE A 370 7.66 -18.12 -7.35
C ILE A 370 8.97 -18.16 -6.54
N GLY A 371 9.10 -19.10 -5.60
CA GLY A 371 10.33 -19.33 -4.82
C GLY A 371 10.54 -18.38 -3.63
N HIS A 372 9.54 -17.59 -3.24
CA HIS A 372 9.60 -16.74 -2.06
C HIS A 372 9.06 -17.44 -0.81
N ALA A 373 9.69 -17.16 0.34
CA ALA A 373 9.16 -17.56 1.64
C ALA A 373 7.79 -16.89 1.90
N PRO A 374 6.78 -17.62 2.42
CA PRO A 374 5.48 -17.08 2.80
C PRO A 374 5.51 -15.81 3.67
N MET A 375 4.40 -15.10 3.72
CA MET A 375 4.11 -14.11 4.77
C MET A 375 3.67 -14.81 6.05
N ARG A 376 4.32 -14.47 7.17
CA ARG A 376 3.82 -14.77 8.51
C ARG A 376 2.78 -13.71 8.86
N TRP A 377 1.51 -14.00 8.54
CA TRP A 377 0.39 -13.09 8.80
C TRP A 377 0.12 -12.86 10.28
N GLN A 378 0.49 -13.80 11.16
CA GLN A 378 0.37 -13.62 12.62
C GLN A 378 1.23 -12.44 13.10
N LEU A 379 0.55 -11.39 13.56
CA LEU A 379 1.13 -10.22 14.21
C LEU A 379 1.56 -10.55 15.65
N PRO A 380 2.44 -9.74 16.26
CA PRO A 380 2.54 -9.66 17.72
C PRO A 380 1.15 -9.46 18.36
N LEU A 381 0.94 -9.96 19.58
CA LEU A 381 -0.32 -9.73 20.32
C LEU A 381 -0.32 -8.42 21.12
N ASN A 382 0.89 -7.97 21.49
CA ASN A 382 1.16 -6.65 22.06
C ASN A 382 1.97 -5.87 21.01
N ALA A 383 1.62 -4.60 20.79
CA ALA A 383 2.42 -3.71 19.95
C ALA A 383 3.40 -2.89 20.80
N SER A 384 4.54 -2.58 20.21
CA SER A 384 5.50 -1.60 20.70
C SER A 384 5.71 -0.55 19.61
N LEU A 385 5.92 0.70 20.02
CA LEU A 385 6.73 1.62 19.23
C LEU A 385 8.17 1.44 19.70
N ASN A 386 9.08 1.21 18.75
CA ASN A 386 10.52 1.06 18.99
C ASN A 386 11.24 2.40 18.80
#